data_AF-A0A2P6C7S2-F1
#
_entry.id   AF-A0A2P6C7S2-F1
#
_cell.length_a   1.000
_cell.length_b   1.000
_cell.length_c   1.000
_cell.angle_alpha   90.00
_cell.angle_beta   90.00
_cell.angle_gamma   90.00
#
_symmetry.space_group_name_H-M   'P 1'
#
loop_
_entity.id
_entity.type
_entity.pdbx_description
1 polymer ?
#
loop_
_entity_poly.entity_id
_entity_poly.type
_entity_poly.pdbx_seq_one_letter_code
_entity_poly.pdbx_strand_id
1 'polypeptide(L)'
;MEITHIIKRDSERTTFELEKIINAIEKAMLTVNNGSRNDAIAISNIVHGTLLERRLNEPDYTPTVEQVQDIVEYKLMDSPFHDVAKAYILYRDEQTRSRKPNIFEKRINLKPYDYPALGEYVDAIRHSYWIHTEFNYTSDIQDFKAILTDVEQNAIKNTMLAISQIEVAVKTFWGDIYKKMPKPEIGSVGATFAESEVRHHDAYSHLLEILGLNNEFKNLKKNPIIMKRVNYLEGALKNVNSEDNQEFSESIILFSLFIEHVSLFSQFLIIMAFNKHKNVLKGISNVVEATSKEEQIHGDFGIDLIKIIKEENPDWFDEGNNLLVQETCKEAFLSESKIIDWIFEKGELDFLPKNVIKEFIKNRFNNSLESIGISKVFDVDQVLLKETDWFDDEIIGTKHGDFFVKRSINYSKRTKSITSDDLF
;
A
#
# COMPACT_ATOMS: atom_id res chain seq x y z
N MET A 1 48.93 1.01 18.26
CA MET A 1 47.83 1.02 17.28
C MET A 1 46.58 0.62 18.03
N GLU A 2 45.47 1.32 17.86
CA GLU A 2 44.29 1.17 18.74
C GLU A 2 43.00 1.18 17.93
N ILE A 3 42.06 0.27 18.21
CA ILE A 3 40.70 0.34 17.68
C ILE A 3 39.96 1.47 18.39
N THR A 4 39.69 2.56 17.67
CA THR A 4 39.04 3.76 18.27
C THR A 4 37.53 3.77 18.08
N HIS A 5 37.02 3.12 17.03
CA HIS A 5 35.62 3.17 16.66
C HIS A 5 35.08 1.78 16.28
N ILE A 6 33.76 1.65 16.37
CA ILE A 6 32.99 0.48 15.95
C ILE A 6 31.75 0.94 15.18
N ILE A 7 31.35 0.18 14.16
CA ILE A 7 30.14 0.41 13.37
C ILE A 7 28.99 -0.40 13.98
N LYS A 8 27.94 0.29 14.42
CA LYS A 8 26.70 -0.31 14.94
C LYS A 8 25.85 -0.92 13.82
N ARG A 9 24.79 -1.64 14.20
CA ARG A 9 23.86 -2.31 13.26
C ARG A 9 23.05 -1.33 12.40
N ASP A 10 22.81 -0.12 12.90
CA ASP A 10 22.19 1.00 12.19
C ASP A 10 23.21 1.78 11.32
N SER A 11 24.41 1.23 11.12
CA SER A 11 25.55 1.85 10.44
C SER A 11 26.12 3.09 11.14
N GLU A 12 25.69 3.42 12.37
CA GLU A 12 26.26 4.52 13.15
C GLU A 12 27.67 4.18 13.63
N ARG A 13 28.62 5.11 13.45
CA ARG A 13 29.98 4.99 13.97
C ARG A 13 30.06 5.54 15.39
N THR A 14 30.45 4.71 16.35
CA THR A 14 30.59 5.10 17.76
C THR A 14 31.96 4.72 18.32
N THR A 15 32.28 5.20 19.53
CA THR A 15 33.54 4.89 20.22
C THR A 15 33.61 3.41 20.60
N PHE A 16 34.74 2.78 20.34
CA PHE A 16 34.98 1.40 20.75
C PHE A 16 35.27 1.34 22.26
N GLU A 17 34.54 0.50 22.98
CA GLU A 17 34.70 0.28 24.41
C GLU A 17 34.85 -1.22 24.68
N LEU A 18 36.06 -1.66 25.05
CA LEU A 18 36.34 -3.07 25.36
C LEU A 18 35.46 -3.60 26.51
N GLU A 19 35.11 -2.72 27.44
CA GLU A 19 34.24 -3.00 28.58
C GLU A 19 32.85 -3.54 28.15
N LYS A 20 32.33 -3.14 26.98
CA LYS A 20 31.08 -3.69 26.44
C LYS A 20 31.19 -5.16 26.06
N ILE A 21 32.36 -5.58 25.56
CA ILE A 21 32.65 -6.98 25.23
C ILE A 21 32.80 -7.80 26.53
N ILE A 22 33.56 -7.28 27.50
CA ILE A 22 33.75 -7.92 28.81
C ILE A 22 32.40 -8.19 29.47
N ASN A 23 31.53 -7.18 29.56
CA ASN A 23 30.23 -7.32 30.19
C ASN A 23 29.30 -8.28 29.44
N ALA A 24 29.41 -8.38 28.11
CA ALA A 24 28.63 -9.35 27.33
C ALA A 24 29.07 -10.79 27.61
N ILE A 25 30.38 -11.05 27.67
CA ILE A 25 30.93 -12.37 27.98
C ILE A 25 30.64 -12.75 29.43
N GLU A 26 30.83 -11.82 30.37
CA GLU A 26 30.54 -12.04 31.79
C GLU A 26 29.08 -12.41 32.02
N LYS A 27 28.14 -11.72 31.35
CA LYS A 27 26.71 -12.08 31.42
C LYS A 27 26.47 -13.51 30.96
N ALA A 28 27.09 -13.95 29.86
CA ALA A 28 26.96 -15.33 29.38
C ALA A 28 27.61 -16.34 30.34
N MET A 29 28.73 -15.99 30.98
CA MET A 29 29.35 -16.84 32.01
C MET A 29 28.44 -17.01 33.23
N LEU A 30 27.79 -15.92 33.67
CA LEU A 30 26.87 -15.92 34.81
C LEU A 30 25.60 -16.73 34.55
N THR A 31 25.08 -16.78 33.31
CA THR A 31 23.84 -17.54 33.01
C THR A 31 24.01 -19.05 33.15
N VAL A 32 25.20 -19.58 32.87
CA VAL A 32 25.53 -21.01 33.02
C VAL A 32 26.35 -21.30 34.28
N ASN A 33 26.64 -20.28 35.09
CA ASN A 33 27.48 -20.36 36.29
C ASN A 33 28.86 -21.00 36.02
N ASN A 34 29.48 -20.63 34.89
CA ASN A 34 30.79 -21.12 34.46
C ASN A 34 31.66 -19.96 33.96
N GLY A 35 32.76 -19.70 34.66
CA GLY A 35 33.67 -18.57 34.39
C GLY A 35 33.51 -17.39 35.36
N SER A 36 34.52 -16.54 35.40
CA SER A 36 34.60 -15.34 36.24
C SER A 36 34.81 -14.08 35.40
N ARG A 37 34.66 -12.91 36.00
CA ARG A 37 34.98 -11.64 35.34
C ARG A 37 36.43 -11.59 34.82
N ASN A 38 37.38 -12.25 35.49
CA ASN A 38 38.76 -12.34 35.02
C ASN A 38 38.88 -13.16 33.74
N ASP A 39 38.10 -14.23 33.62
CA ASP A 39 38.02 -15.04 32.40
C ASP A 39 37.39 -14.24 31.25
N ALA A 40 36.33 -13.48 31.53
CA ALA A 40 35.72 -12.57 30.57
C ALA A 40 36.71 -11.49 30.07
N ILE A 41 37.54 -10.94 30.95
CA ILE A 41 38.63 -10.02 30.60
C ILE A 41 39.67 -10.71 29.72
N ALA A 42 40.09 -11.93 30.07
CA ALA A 42 41.07 -12.69 29.29
C ALA A 42 40.59 -12.95 27.86
N ILE A 43 39.35 -13.41 27.69
CA ILE A 43 38.76 -13.66 26.37
C ILE A 43 38.59 -12.34 25.60
N SER A 44 38.13 -11.28 26.26
CA SER A 44 37.97 -9.95 25.63
C SER A 44 39.31 -9.39 25.12
N ASN A 45 40.41 -9.63 25.83
CA ASN A 45 41.74 -9.24 25.36
C ASN A 45 42.19 -10.04 24.13
N ILE A 46 41.83 -11.33 24.03
CA ILE A 46 42.09 -12.15 22.84
C ILE A 46 41.26 -11.65 21.64
N VAL A 47 39.99 -11.29 21.86
CA VAL A 47 39.13 -10.67 20.86
C VAL A 47 39.74 -9.35 20.38
N HIS A 48 40.16 -8.48 21.31
CA HIS A 48 40.81 -7.20 20.99
C HIS A 48 42.12 -7.41 20.21
N GLY A 49 42.94 -8.40 20.58
CA GLY A 49 44.14 -8.77 19.82
C GLY A 49 43.82 -9.17 18.38
N THR A 50 42.76 -9.97 18.17
CA THR A 50 42.29 -10.38 16.83
C THR A 50 41.84 -9.17 16.00
N LEU A 51 41.16 -8.20 16.62
CA LEU A 51 40.74 -6.96 15.96
C LEU A 51 41.94 -6.08 15.57
N LEU A 52 42.95 -5.99 16.44
CA LEU A 52 44.18 -5.26 16.15
C LEU A 52 44.98 -5.89 15.02
N GLU A 53 45.06 -7.22 14.97
CA GLU A 53 45.72 -7.95 13.89
C GLU A 53 45.05 -7.67 12.54
N ARG A 54 43.71 -7.69 12.48
CA ARG A 54 42.97 -7.31 11.26
C ARG A 54 43.28 -5.89 10.82
N ARG A 55 43.32 -4.94 11.76
CA ARG A 55 43.70 -3.56 11.45
C ARG A 55 45.15 -3.40 10.99
N LEU A 56 46.07 -4.28 11.42
CA LEU A 56 47.45 -4.22 10.95
C LEU A 56 47.52 -4.59 9.47
N ASN A 57 46.68 -5.53 9.05
CA ASN A 57 46.59 -5.97 7.66
C ASN A 57 45.77 -5.01 6.79
N GLU A 58 44.80 -4.30 7.37
CA GLU A 58 43.90 -3.36 6.70
C GLU A 58 43.87 -2.01 7.45
N PRO A 59 44.64 -1.00 7.00
CA PRO A 59 44.78 0.27 7.72
C PRO A 59 43.47 1.03 8.00
N ASP A 60 42.48 0.88 7.10
CA ASP A 60 41.16 1.54 7.18
C ASP A 60 40.10 0.69 7.88
N TYR A 61 40.48 -0.46 8.46
CA TYR A 61 39.54 -1.36 9.13
C TYR A 61 38.87 -0.71 10.34
N THR A 62 37.53 -0.72 10.32
CA THR A 62 36.68 -0.41 11.47
C THR A 62 35.76 -1.60 11.70
N PRO A 63 35.81 -2.26 12.87
CA PRO A 63 34.98 -3.43 13.12
C PRO A 63 33.50 -3.08 13.17
N THR A 64 32.65 -4.00 12.73
CA THR A 64 31.21 -3.95 12.99
C THR A 64 30.84 -4.71 14.26
N VAL A 65 29.68 -4.41 14.85
CA VAL A 65 29.16 -5.16 16.00
C VAL A 65 29.04 -6.66 15.69
N GLU A 66 28.58 -7.04 14.49
CA GLU A 66 28.47 -8.45 14.09
C GLU A 66 29.84 -9.13 14.02
N GLN A 67 30.85 -8.47 13.41
CA GLN A 67 32.20 -9.01 13.37
C GLN A 67 32.79 -9.22 14.77
N VAL A 68 32.54 -8.31 15.70
CA VAL A 68 32.98 -8.48 17.09
C VAL A 68 32.27 -9.69 17.73
N GLN A 69 30.96 -9.84 17.53
CA GLN A 69 30.21 -10.99 18.05
C GLN A 69 30.70 -12.32 17.48
N ASP A 70 30.97 -12.39 16.17
CA ASP A 70 31.51 -13.60 15.53
C ASP A 70 32.87 -13.99 16.12
N ILE A 71 33.75 -13.01 16.37
CA ILE A 71 35.05 -13.27 17.01
C ILE A 71 34.85 -13.74 18.46
N VAL A 72 33.94 -13.12 19.21
CA VAL A 72 33.64 -13.53 20.60
C VAL A 72 33.15 -14.98 20.64
N GLU A 73 32.22 -15.36 19.76
CA GLU A 73 31.74 -16.73 19.66
C GLU A 73 32.87 -17.70 19.35
N TYR A 74 33.69 -17.39 18.34
CA TYR A 74 34.83 -18.23 17.97
C TYR A 74 35.83 -18.39 19.13
N LYS A 75 36.15 -17.30 19.83
CA LYS A 75 37.08 -17.34 20.97
C LYS A 75 36.51 -18.04 22.20
N LEU A 76 35.19 -17.99 22.40
CA LEU A 76 34.52 -18.79 23.42
C LEU A 76 34.53 -20.29 23.06
N MET A 77 34.28 -20.63 21.78
CA MET A 77 34.35 -22.02 21.29
C MET A 77 35.76 -22.62 21.36
N ASP A 78 36.80 -21.80 21.16
CA ASP A 78 38.21 -22.21 21.25
C ASP A 78 38.76 -22.21 22.70
N SER A 79 37.92 -21.81 23.66
CA SER A 79 38.26 -21.80 25.10
C SER A 79 37.66 -23.00 25.83
N PRO A 80 38.06 -23.29 27.09
CA PRO A 80 37.40 -24.32 27.90
C PRO A 80 35.91 -24.08 28.21
N PHE A 81 35.37 -22.89 27.90
CA PHE A 81 34.01 -22.45 28.26
C PHE A 81 32.97 -22.78 27.16
N HIS A 82 32.88 -24.06 26.75
CA HIS A 82 32.02 -24.48 25.64
C HIS A 82 30.51 -24.26 25.90
N ASP A 83 30.06 -24.43 27.14
CA ASP A 83 28.69 -24.16 27.58
C ASP A 83 28.35 -22.66 27.55
N VAL A 84 29.31 -21.81 27.94
CA VAL A 84 29.21 -20.35 27.80
C VAL A 84 29.12 -19.96 26.32
N ALA A 85 29.92 -20.58 25.44
CA ALA A 85 29.85 -20.34 24.00
C ALA A 85 28.44 -20.63 23.46
N LYS A 86 27.87 -21.79 23.83
CA LYS A 86 26.50 -22.15 23.46
C LYS A 86 25.47 -21.15 24.00
N ALA A 87 25.59 -20.75 25.27
CA ALA A 87 24.68 -19.77 25.87
C ALA A 87 24.77 -18.40 25.19
N TYR A 88 25.97 -17.95 24.82
CA TYR A 88 26.21 -16.71 24.11
C TYR A 88 25.56 -16.73 22.71
N ILE A 89 25.76 -17.81 21.95
CA ILE A 89 25.16 -18.00 20.61
C ILE A 89 23.63 -17.98 20.69
N LEU A 90 23.05 -18.74 21.63
CA LEU A 90 21.59 -18.78 21.82
C LEU A 90 21.02 -17.42 22.21
N TYR A 91 21.68 -16.70 23.12
CA TYR A 91 21.27 -15.35 23.51
C TYR A 91 21.37 -14.36 22.34
N ARG A 92 22.43 -14.44 21.52
CA ARG A 92 22.56 -13.61 20.31
C ARG A 92 21.43 -13.90 19.32
N ASP A 93 21.11 -15.17 19.08
CA ASP A 93 20.01 -15.56 18.19
C ASP A 93 18.66 -15.06 18.74
N GLU A 94 18.39 -15.25 20.03
CA GLU A 94 17.18 -14.74 20.71
C GLU A 94 17.06 -13.21 20.62
N GLN A 95 18.16 -12.48 20.85
CA GLN A 95 18.23 -11.03 20.70
C GLN A 95 18.08 -10.57 19.25
N THR A 96 18.49 -11.39 18.29
CA THR A 96 18.32 -11.09 16.86
C THR A 96 16.86 -11.29 16.48
N ARG A 97 16.21 -12.36 16.95
CA ARG A 97 14.78 -12.61 16.76
C ARG A 97 13.91 -11.54 17.42
N SER A 98 14.19 -11.15 18.66
CA SER A 98 13.40 -10.14 19.37
C SER A 98 13.54 -8.72 18.82
N ARG A 99 14.56 -8.47 17.99
CA ARG A 99 14.74 -7.20 17.27
C ARG A 99 14.07 -7.18 15.91
N LYS A 100 13.72 -8.33 15.34
CA LYS A 100 12.96 -8.34 14.09
C LYS A 100 11.59 -7.73 14.38
N PRO A 101 11.20 -6.70 13.62
CA PRO A 101 9.86 -6.18 13.76
C PRO A 101 8.87 -7.28 13.35
N ASN A 102 7.73 -7.29 14.03
CA ASN A 102 6.57 -8.09 13.66
C ASN A 102 5.41 -7.11 13.50
N ILE A 103 4.88 -6.99 12.29
CA ILE A 103 3.87 -6.00 11.92
C ILE A 103 2.55 -6.20 12.70
N PHE A 104 2.27 -7.44 13.11
CA PHE A 104 1.08 -7.81 13.86
C PHE A 104 1.26 -7.66 15.39
N GLU A 105 2.48 -7.51 15.87
CA GLU A 105 2.75 -7.32 17.31
C GLU A 105 2.62 -5.86 17.74
N LYS A 106 1.91 -5.66 18.85
CA LYS A 106 1.70 -4.32 19.41
C LYS A 106 3.00 -3.69 19.88
N ARG A 107 3.29 -2.51 19.36
CA ARG A 107 4.34 -1.64 19.91
C ARG A 107 3.73 -0.67 20.92
N ILE A 108 4.25 -0.69 22.16
CA ILE A 108 3.79 0.21 23.23
C ILE A 108 4.35 1.63 23.04
N ASN A 109 5.63 1.72 22.66
CA ASN A 109 6.30 3.00 22.50
C ASN A 109 5.91 3.68 21.18
N LEU A 110 5.69 5.00 21.21
CA LEU A 110 5.37 5.74 19.99
C LEU A 110 6.54 5.77 19.01
N LYS A 111 7.76 6.01 19.51
CA LYS A 111 9.00 6.10 18.72
C LYS A 111 10.10 5.21 19.32
N PRO A 112 11.11 4.81 18.52
CA PRO A 112 11.20 4.96 17.06
C PRO A 112 10.11 4.15 16.33
N TYR A 113 9.87 4.47 15.05
CA TYR A 113 8.95 3.69 14.21
C TYR A 113 9.67 2.44 13.69
N ASP A 114 8.94 1.32 13.59
CA ASP A 114 9.43 0.08 13.01
C ASP A 114 9.43 0.22 11.48
N TYR A 115 8.41 0.91 10.94
CA TYR A 115 8.25 1.13 9.49
C TYR A 115 8.11 2.64 9.18
N PRO A 116 9.18 3.44 9.33
CA PRO A 116 9.10 4.90 9.19
C PRO A 116 8.65 5.37 7.80
N ALA A 117 8.98 4.62 6.74
CA ALA A 117 8.57 4.93 5.37
C ALA A 117 7.05 4.97 5.19
N LEU A 118 6.30 4.18 5.97
CA LEU A 118 4.83 4.20 5.89
C LEU A 118 4.23 5.54 6.31
N GLY A 119 4.97 6.36 7.06
CA GLY A 119 4.54 7.71 7.43
C GLY A 119 4.34 8.65 6.23
N GLU A 120 5.01 8.37 5.10
CA GLU A 120 4.90 9.19 3.88
C GLU A 120 3.48 9.15 3.28
N TYR A 121 2.73 8.06 3.46
CA TYR A 121 1.35 7.93 2.98
C TYR A 121 0.39 8.89 3.67
N VAL A 122 0.64 9.24 4.94
CA VAL A 122 -0.14 10.27 5.64
C VAL A 122 0.05 11.62 4.95
N ASP A 123 1.30 11.95 4.62
CA ASP A 123 1.60 13.22 3.95
C ASP A 123 1.08 13.20 2.50
N ALA A 124 1.18 12.08 1.79
CA ALA A 124 0.62 11.94 0.44
C ALA A 124 -0.88 12.29 0.40
N ILE A 125 -1.70 11.73 1.31
CA ILE A 125 -3.13 12.05 1.40
C ILE A 125 -3.38 13.51 1.80
N ARG A 126 -2.58 14.07 2.71
CA ARG A 126 -2.68 15.50 3.05
C ARG A 126 -2.41 16.41 1.85
N HIS A 127 -1.52 16.00 0.94
CA HIS A 127 -1.24 16.76 -0.28
C HIS A 127 -2.33 16.59 -1.34
N SER A 128 -2.96 15.42 -1.43
CA SER A 128 -4.09 15.17 -2.34
C SER A 128 -5.44 15.66 -1.83
N TYR A 129 -5.55 16.04 -0.55
CA TYR A 129 -6.79 16.42 0.13
C TYR A 129 -7.69 17.34 -0.72
N TRP A 130 -8.95 16.93 -0.86
CA TRP A 130 -9.96 17.63 -1.63
C TRP A 130 -11.36 17.39 -1.06
N ILE A 131 -12.29 18.32 -1.25
CA ILE A 131 -13.71 18.11 -0.93
C ILE A 131 -14.58 18.47 -2.14
N HIS A 132 -15.67 17.73 -2.37
CA HIS A 132 -16.48 17.89 -3.58
C HIS A 132 -17.06 19.31 -3.77
N THR A 133 -17.25 20.06 -2.68
CA THR A 133 -17.74 21.45 -2.72
C THR A 133 -16.75 22.45 -3.35
N GLU A 134 -15.51 22.02 -3.62
CA GLU A 134 -14.48 22.80 -4.30
C GLU A 134 -14.62 22.81 -5.82
N PHE A 135 -15.40 21.89 -6.38
CA PHE A 135 -15.63 21.76 -7.80
C PHE A 135 -16.99 22.35 -8.21
N ASN A 136 -17.10 22.70 -9.50
CA ASN A 136 -18.34 23.21 -10.08
C ASN A 136 -18.91 22.20 -11.07
N TYR A 137 -20.16 21.80 -10.87
CA TYR A 137 -20.86 20.79 -11.66
C TYR A 137 -21.98 21.37 -12.54
N THR A 138 -22.14 22.69 -12.61
CA THR A 138 -23.24 23.31 -13.35
C THR A 138 -23.20 22.97 -14.83
N SER A 139 -22.01 23.00 -15.46
CA SER A 139 -21.83 22.55 -16.84
C SER A 139 -22.18 21.08 -17.00
N ASP A 140 -21.75 20.25 -16.06
CA ASP A 140 -21.84 18.80 -16.11
C ASP A 140 -23.29 18.32 -16.07
N ILE A 141 -24.14 19.00 -15.28
CA ILE A 141 -25.58 18.74 -15.27
C ILE A 141 -26.21 19.03 -16.63
N GLN A 142 -25.79 20.12 -17.30
CA GLN A 142 -26.30 20.46 -18.64
C GLN A 142 -25.77 19.50 -19.69
N ASP A 143 -24.48 19.16 -19.61
CA ASP A 143 -23.84 18.18 -20.48
C ASP A 143 -24.62 16.86 -20.42
N PHE A 144 -24.85 16.35 -19.20
CA PHE A 144 -25.53 15.09 -18.97
C PHE A 144 -27.01 15.10 -19.41
N LYS A 145 -27.74 16.20 -19.19
CA LYS A 145 -29.18 16.26 -19.48
C LYS A 145 -29.53 16.64 -20.92
N ALA A 146 -28.66 17.38 -21.61
CA ALA A 146 -29.00 17.99 -22.89
C ALA A 146 -27.97 17.78 -24.02
N ILE A 147 -26.71 17.48 -23.71
CA ILE A 147 -25.64 17.39 -24.72
C ILE A 147 -25.27 15.95 -25.06
N LEU A 148 -25.18 15.08 -24.05
CA LEU A 148 -24.84 13.68 -24.26
C LEU A 148 -25.94 12.96 -25.03
N THR A 149 -25.53 12.09 -25.96
CA THR A 149 -26.45 11.18 -26.65
C THR A 149 -27.01 10.12 -25.68
N ASP A 150 -28.09 9.43 -26.04
CA ASP A 150 -28.67 8.36 -25.22
C ASP A 150 -27.67 7.25 -24.85
N VAL A 151 -26.74 6.95 -25.77
CA VAL A 151 -25.68 5.95 -25.57
C VAL A 151 -24.66 6.46 -24.54
N GLU A 152 -24.21 7.70 -24.72
CA GLU A 152 -23.23 8.35 -23.85
C GLU A 152 -23.79 8.61 -22.44
N GLN A 153 -25.02 9.10 -22.36
CA GLN A 153 -25.72 9.31 -21.09
C GLN A 153 -25.86 7.98 -20.34
N ASN A 154 -26.17 6.89 -21.04
CA ASN A 154 -26.23 5.56 -20.41
C ASN A 154 -24.87 5.10 -19.89
N ALA A 155 -23.80 5.28 -20.68
CA ALA A 155 -22.46 4.93 -20.25
C ALA A 155 -22.06 5.71 -18.99
N ILE A 156 -22.20 7.03 -18.98
CA ILE A 156 -21.90 7.87 -17.81
C ILE A 156 -22.75 7.49 -16.60
N LYS A 157 -24.05 7.30 -16.80
CA LYS A 157 -24.96 6.89 -15.74
C LYS A 157 -24.55 5.56 -15.10
N ASN A 158 -24.33 4.52 -15.91
CA ASN A 158 -23.95 3.21 -15.41
C ASN A 158 -22.55 3.25 -14.75
N THR A 159 -21.62 4.03 -15.31
CA THR A 159 -20.31 4.28 -14.69
C THR A 159 -20.43 4.93 -13.32
N MET A 160 -21.22 6.00 -13.17
CA MET A 160 -21.48 6.66 -11.90
C MET A 160 -22.08 5.70 -10.87
N LEU A 161 -23.08 4.91 -11.28
CA LEU A 161 -23.70 3.89 -10.41
C LEU A 161 -22.70 2.81 -9.97
N ALA A 162 -21.78 2.40 -10.85
CA ALA A 162 -20.73 1.43 -10.53
C ALA A 162 -19.70 1.98 -9.54
N ILE A 163 -19.29 3.25 -9.67
CA ILE A 163 -18.39 3.90 -8.71
C ILE A 163 -19.08 4.01 -7.35
N SER A 164 -20.27 4.62 -7.32
CA SER A 164 -21.03 4.83 -6.09
C SER A 164 -21.33 3.52 -5.35
N GLN A 165 -21.43 2.39 -6.04
CA GLN A 165 -21.66 1.10 -5.38
C GLN A 165 -20.49 0.69 -4.47
N ILE A 166 -19.25 0.96 -4.88
CA ILE A 166 -18.06 0.63 -4.08
C ILE A 166 -17.86 1.69 -2.98
N GLU A 167 -17.85 2.96 -3.37
CA GLU A 167 -17.60 4.13 -2.51
C GLU A 167 -18.62 4.27 -1.36
N VAL A 168 -19.82 3.71 -1.54
CA VAL A 168 -20.85 3.70 -0.49
C VAL A 168 -20.77 2.44 0.38
N ALA A 169 -20.11 1.36 -0.07
CA ALA A 169 -20.19 0.03 0.55
C ALA A 169 -18.94 -0.42 1.33
N VAL A 170 -17.76 0.20 1.16
CA VAL A 170 -16.51 -0.30 1.76
C VAL A 170 -15.71 0.82 2.42
N LYS A 171 -15.89 1.04 3.73
CA LYS A 171 -15.33 2.23 4.41
C LYS A 171 -14.52 1.95 5.67
N THR A 172 -14.63 0.75 6.24
CA THR A 172 -14.10 0.47 7.57
C THR A 172 -12.76 -0.26 7.54
N PHE A 173 -12.34 -0.80 6.39
CA PHE A 173 -11.11 -1.60 6.29
C PHE A 173 -9.89 -0.81 6.78
N TRP A 174 -9.60 0.34 6.18
CA TRP A 174 -8.46 1.17 6.57
C TRP A 174 -8.59 1.73 8.00
N GLY A 175 -9.79 2.12 8.41
CA GLY A 175 -10.02 2.60 9.78
C GLY A 175 -9.77 1.54 10.86
N ASP A 176 -9.97 0.27 10.53
CA ASP A 176 -9.82 -0.85 11.45
C ASP A 176 -8.45 -1.54 11.37
N ILE A 177 -7.57 -1.14 10.43
CA ILE A 177 -6.29 -1.82 10.21
C ILE A 177 -5.40 -1.86 11.46
N TYR A 178 -5.46 -0.83 12.31
CA TYR A 178 -4.70 -0.77 13.57
C TYR A 178 -5.09 -1.88 14.56
N LYS A 179 -6.31 -2.45 14.45
CA LYS A 179 -6.75 -3.57 15.30
C LYS A 179 -5.93 -4.84 15.01
N LYS A 180 -5.49 -5.03 13.77
CA LYS A 180 -4.70 -6.19 13.31
C LYS A 180 -3.22 -5.90 13.21
N MET A 181 -2.85 -4.67 12.84
CA MET A 181 -1.48 -4.17 12.77
C MET A 181 -1.27 -3.02 13.77
N PRO A 182 -1.13 -3.32 15.07
CA PRO A 182 -1.09 -2.33 16.15
C PRO A 182 0.24 -1.56 16.25
N LYS A 183 0.59 -0.86 15.17
CA LYS A 183 1.75 0.04 15.05
C LYS A 183 1.27 1.49 14.90
N PRO A 184 1.77 2.45 15.72
CA PRO A 184 1.34 3.85 15.65
C PRO A 184 1.39 4.50 14.26
N GLU A 185 2.42 4.20 13.47
CA GLU A 185 2.59 4.69 12.09
C GLU A 185 1.52 4.14 11.15
N ILE A 186 1.17 2.84 11.26
CA ILE A 186 0.09 2.22 10.48
C ILE A 186 -1.27 2.77 10.92
N GLY A 187 -1.48 2.94 12.23
CA GLY A 187 -2.71 3.55 12.73
C GLY A 187 -2.91 4.99 12.28
N SER A 188 -1.83 5.74 12.07
CA SER A 188 -1.89 7.11 11.51
C SER A 188 -2.31 7.11 10.04
N VAL A 189 -1.77 6.18 9.24
CA VAL A 189 -2.19 5.99 7.84
C VAL A 189 -3.66 5.55 7.78
N GLY A 190 -4.03 4.50 8.53
CA GLY A 190 -5.40 3.98 8.55
C GLY A 190 -6.45 5.03 8.93
N ALA A 191 -6.17 5.89 9.91
CA ALA A 191 -7.07 6.99 10.28
C ALA A 191 -7.15 8.08 9.20
N THR A 192 -6.05 8.33 8.49
CA THR A 192 -6.01 9.32 7.40
C THR A 192 -6.77 8.81 6.18
N PHE A 193 -6.61 7.54 5.82
CA PHE A 193 -7.36 6.90 4.73
C PHE A 193 -8.85 6.77 5.08
N ALA A 194 -9.19 6.44 6.33
CA ALA A 194 -10.58 6.39 6.74
C ALA A 194 -11.30 7.75 6.58
N GLU A 195 -10.58 8.87 6.67
CA GLU A 195 -11.15 10.20 6.41
C GLU A 195 -11.26 10.49 4.90
N SER A 196 -10.30 10.08 4.07
CA SER A 196 -10.43 10.22 2.60
C SER A 196 -11.67 9.50 2.07
N GLU A 197 -11.95 8.30 2.57
CA GLU A 197 -13.16 7.54 2.22
C GLU A 197 -14.47 8.27 2.57
N VAL A 198 -14.48 9.09 3.63
CA VAL A 198 -15.64 9.93 3.94
C VAL A 198 -15.82 11.00 2.85
N ARG A 199 -14.73 11.60 2.39
CA ARG A 199 -14.76 12.63 1.33
C ARG A 199 -15.18 12.03 -0.01
N HIS A 200 -14.68 10.84 -0.35
CA HIS A 200 -15.10 10.11 -1.54
C HIS A 200 -16.59 9.80 -1.49
N HIS A 201 -17.07 9.26 -0.37
CA HIS A 201 -18.48 8.97 -0.16
C HIS A 201 -19.37 10.21 -0.36
N ASP A 202 -19.02 11.32 0.28
CA ASP A 202 -19.79 12.56 0.20
C ASP A 202 -19.82 13.09 -1.24
N ALA A 203 -18.70 13.00 -1.97
CA ALA A 203 -18.62 13.40 -3.36
C ALA A 203 -19.55 12.58 -4.27
N TYR A 204 -19.46 11.25 -4.22
CA TYR A 204 -20.27 10.40 -5.09
C TYR A 204 -21.75 10.38 -4.69
N SER A 205 -22.06 10.54 -3.40
CA SER A 205 -23.42 10.78 -2.93
C SER A 205 -24.00 12.08 -3.51
N HIS A 206 -23.23 13.17 -3.47
CA HIS A 206 -23.63 14.45 -4.07
C HIS A 206 -23.83 14.34 -5.59
N LEU A 207 -22.95 13.63 -6.30
CA LEU A 207 -23.07 13.42 -7.75
C LEU A 207 -24.34 12.64 -8.12
N LEU A 208 -24.72 11.62 -7.33
CA LEU A 208 -25.99 10.91 -7.52
C LEU A 208 -27.20 11.85 -7.37
N GLU A 209 -27.16 12.76 -6.40
CA GLU A 209 -28.23 13.73 -6.14
C GLU A 209 -28.39 14.69 -7.32
N ILE A 210 -27.33 15.40 -7.72
CA ILE A 210 -27.42 16.46 -8.74
C ILE A 210 -27.71 15.92 -10.15
N LEU A 211 -27.33 14.67 -10.43
CA LEU A 211 -27.65 13.98 -11.68
C LEU A 211 -29.03 13.30 -11.65
N GLY A 212 -29.69 13.24 -10.48
CA GLY A 212 -31.02 12.63 -10.33
C GLY A 212 -31.02 11.10 -10.35
N LEU A 213 -29.92 10.46 -9.95
CA LEU A 213 -29.68 9.01 -10.07
C LEU A 213 -30.04 8.21 -8.82
N ASN A 214 -30.50 8.85 -7.74
CA ASN A 214 -30.83 8.19 -6.47
C ASN A 214 -31.79 7.00 -6.61
N ASN A 215 -32.82 7.13 -7.45
CA ASN A 215 -33.78 6.04 -7.67
C ASN A 215 -33.17 4.87 -8.43
N GLU A 216 -32.25 5.12 -9.36
CA GLU A 216 -31.53 4.07 -10.07
C GLU A 216 -30.56 3.37 -9.13
N PHE A 217 -29.83 4.13 -8.31
CA PHE A 217 -28.92 3.59 -7.30
C PHE A 217 -29.64 2.69 -6.29
N LYS A 218 -30.82 3.11 -5.78
CA LYS A 218 -31.65 2.30 -4.87
C LYS A 218 -32.07 0.95 -5.50
N ASN A 219 -32.25 0.92 -6.82
CA ASN A 219 -32.63 -0.27 -7.55
C ASN A 219 -31.42 -1.07 -8.07
N LEU A 220 -30.20 -0.57 -7.92
CA LEU A 220 -28.99 -1.16 -8.48
C LEU A 220 -28.75 -2.60 -7.99
N LYS A 221 -29.09 -2.89 -6.73
CA LYS A 221 -29.05 -4.25 -6.14
C LYS A 221 -29.93 -5.30 -6.84
N LYS A 222 -30.84 -4.88 -7.72
CA LYS A 222 -31.66 -5.80 -8.54
C LYS A 222 -30.91 -6.26 -9.80
N ASN A 223 -29.83 -5.57 -10.17
CA ASN A 223 -29.02 -5.94 -11.31
C ASN A 223 -28.12 -7.14 -10.96
N PRO A 224 -28.26 -8.29 -11.66
CA PRO A 224 -27.49 -9.49 -11.35
C PRO A 224 -25.99 -9.34 -11.62
N ILE A 225 -25.57 -8.44 -12.52
CA ILE A 225 -24.16 -8.16 -12.80
C ILE A 225 -23.55 -7.42 -11.62
N ILE A 226 -24.25 -6.40 -11.10
CA ILE A 226 -23.81 -5.67 -9.91
C ILE A 226 -23.78 -6.59 -8.69
N MET A 227 -24.80 -7.41 -8.47
CA MET A 227 -24.80 -8.34 -7.33
C MET A 227 -23.67 -9.37 -7.40
N LYS A 228 -23.28 -9.82 -8.60
CA LYS A 228 -22.08 -10.68 -8.75
C LYS A 228 -20.80 -9.94 -8.33
N ARG A 229 -20.67 -8.67 -8.70
CA ARG A 229 -19.55 -7.84 -8.28
C ARG A 229 -19.54 -7.64 -6.76
N VAL A 230 -20.69 -7.32 -6.15
CA VAL A 230 -20.84 -7.20 -4.70
C VAL A 230 -20.38 -8.48 -3.99
N ASN A 231 -20.87 -9.65 -4.43
CA ASN A 231 -20.49 -10.93 -3.83
C ASN A 231 -18.97 -11.21 -3.93
N TYR A 232 -18.34 -10.81 -5.04
CA TYR A 232 -16.88 -10.90 -5.21
C TYR A 232 -16.14 -9.99 -4.23
N LEU A 233 -16.57 -8.72 -4.11
CA LEU A 233 -15.96 -7.74 -3.19
C LEU A 233 -16.13 -8.18 -1.73
N GLU A 234 -17.32 -8.64 -1.33
CA GLU A 234 -17.58 -9.20 -0.01
C GLU A 234 -16.73 -10.46 0.25
N GLY A 235 -16.53 -11.29 -0.78
CA GLY A 235 -15.66 -12.45 -0.72
C GLY A 235 -14.21 -12.09 -0.41
N ALA A 236 -13.66 -11.06 -1.06
CA ALA A 236 -12.31 -10.55 -0.79
C ALA A 236 -12.16 -10.00 0.64
N LEU A 237 -13.23 -9.44 1.19
CA LEU A 237 -13.29 -8.88 2.54
C LEU A 237 -13.62 -9.90 3.64
N LYS A 238 -13.88 -11.16 3.28
CA LYS A 238 -14.38 -12.19 4.21
C LYS A 238 -13.47 -12.40 5.43
N ASN A 239 -12.15 -12.38 5.21
CA ASN A 239 -11.15 -12.70 6.25
C ASN A 239 -10.53 -11.44 6.89
N VAL A 240 -11.05 -10.24 6.60
CA VAL A 240 -10.55 -8.97 7.19
C VAL A 240 -10.61 -8.97 8.72
N ASN A 241 -11.55 -9.70 9.30
CA ASN A 241 -11.69 -9.84 10.76
C ASN A 241 -11.05 -11.11 11.32
N SER A 242 -10.39 -11.95 10.49
CA SER A 242 -9.80 -13.21 10.96
C SER A 242 -8.74 -12.95 12.03
N GLU A 243 -8.74 -13.76 13.08
CA GLU A 243 -7.70 -13.76 14.12
C GLU A 243 -6.42 -14.45 13.63
N ASP A 244 -6.48 -15.18 12.52
CA ASP A 244 -5.30 -15.72 11.84
C ASP A 244 -4.69 -14.63 10.95
N ASN A 245 -3.44 -14.26 11.25
CA ASN A 245 -2.69 -13.24 10.51
C ASN A 245 -2.40 -13.65 9.06
N GLN A 246 -2.29 -14.96 8.78
CA GLN A 246 -2.10 -15.45 7.42
C GLN A 246 -3.38 -15.22 6.60
N GLU A 247 -4.54 -15.62 7.11
CA GLU A 247 -5.83 -15.38 6.45
C GLU A 247 -6.12 -13.88 6.30
N PHE A 248 -5.78 -13.07 7.30
CA PHE A 248 -5.89 -11.61 7.21
C PHE A 248 -4.98 -11.03 6.12
N SER A 249 -3.76 -11.55 5.98
CA SER A 249 -2.82 -11.11 4.94
C SER A 249 -3.36 -11.39 3.53
N GLU A 250 -4.06 -12.50 3.32
CA GLU A 250 -4.74 -12.80 2.05
C GLU A 250 -5.81 -11.75 1.73
N SER A 251 -6.60 -11.34 2.72
CA SER A 251 -7.57 -10.25 2.55
C SER A 251 -6.91 -8.92 2.19
N ILE A 252 -5.76 -8.58 2.77
CA ILE A 252 -5.01 -7.37 2.39
C ILE A 252 -4.58 -7.44 0.91
N ILE A 253 -4.09 -8.60 0.45
CA ILE A 253 -3.69 -8.80 -0.96
C ILE A 253 -4.87 -8.52 -1.88
N LEU A 254 -6.00 -9.21 -1.66
CA LEU A 254 -7.17 -9.10 -2.53
C LEU A 254 -7.76 -7.68 -2.52
N PHE A 255 -7.85 -7.07 -1.34
CA PHE A 255 -8.37 -5.72 -1.19
C PHE A 255 -7.48 -4.69 -1.88
N SER A 256 -6.18 -4.68 -1.57
CA SER A 256 -5.25 -3.66 -2.06
C SER A 256 -5.00 -3.79 -3.56
N LEU A 257 -4.77 -5.01 -4.05
CA LEU A 257 -4.36 -5.21 -5.45
C LEU A 257 -5.54 -5.13 -6.42
N PHE A 258 -6.74 -5.55 -6.01
CA PHE A 258 -7.87 -5.71 -6.95
C PHE A 258 -9.03 -4.76 -6.65
N ILE A 259 -9.29 -4.41 -5.39
CA ILE A 259 -10.35 -3.46 -5.06
C ILE A 259 -9.83 -2.03 -5.27
N GLU A 260 -8.85 -1.61 -4.48
CA GLU A 260 -8.26 -0.27 -4.52
C GLU A 260 -7.61 0.02 -5.90
N HIS A 261 -6.67 -0.81 -6.36
CA HIS A 261 -5.89 -0.53 -7.57
C HIS A 261 -6.59 -0.75 -8.91
N VAL A 262 -7.73 -1.45 -8.94
CA VAL A 262 -8.33 -1.90 -10.21
C VAL A 262 -9.83 -1.70 -10.31
N SER A 263 -10.61 -2.04 -9.28
CA SER A 263 -12.06 -2.15 -9.41
C SER A 263 -12.72 -0.85 -9.86
N LEU A 264 -12.21 0.32 -9.46
CA LEU A 264 -12.77 1.62 -9.86
C LEU A 264 -12.12 2.23 -11.12
N PHE A 265 -10.97 1.73 -11.54
CA PHE A 265 -10.14 2.41 -12.53
C PHE A 265 -10.72 2.36 -13.94
N SER A 266 -11.52 1.34 -14.28
CA SER A 266 -12.21 1.32 -15.58
C SER A 266 -13.24 2.45 -15.67
N GLN A 267 -13.93 2.72 -14.56
CA GLN A 267 -14.94 3.75 -14.46
C GLN A 267 -14.30 5.14 -14.47
N PHE A 268 -13.16 5.29 -13.78
CA PHE A 268 -12.37 6.53 -13.81
C PHE A 268 -11.91 6.86 -15.24
N LEU A 269 -11.34 5.88 -15.94
CA LEU A 269 -10.91 6.02 -17.33
C LEU A 269 -12.07 6.48 -18.23
N ILE A 270 -13.25 5.87 -18.08
CA ILE A 270 -14.43 6.22 -18.89
C ILE A 270 -14.80 7.69 -18.70
N ILE A 271 -14.95 8.17 -17.45
CA ILE A 271 -15.33 9.57 -17.18
C ILE A 271 -14.26 10.55 -17.69
N MET A 272 -12.98 10.27 -17.43
CA MET A 272 -11.89 11.15 -17.88
C MET A 272 -11.79 11.19 -19.41
N ALA A 273 -12.10 10.09 -20.10
CA ALA A 273 -12.09 10.05 -21.57
C ALA A 273 -13.17 10.97 -22.19
N PHE A 274 -14.34 11.11 -21.56
CA PHE A 274 -15.36 12.07 -22.00
C PHE A 274 -14.83 13.50 -21.97
N ASN A 275 -14.13 13.88 -20.90
CA ASN A 275 -13.54 15.21 -20.82
C ASN A 275 -12.41 15.37 -21.84
N LYS A 276 -11.50 14.40 -21.95
CA LYS A 276 -10.39 14.43 -22.91
C LYS A 276 -10.84 14.58 -24.37
N HIS A 277 -11.82 13.78 -24.80
CA HIS A 277 -12.19 13.68 -26.21
C HIS A 277 -13.36 14.59 -26.61
N LYS A 278 -14.26 14.92 -25.67
CA LYS A 278 -15.45 15.73 -25.95
C LYS A 278 -15.51 17.05 -25.17
N ASN A 279 -14.59 17.30 -24.23
CA ASN A 279 -14.52 18.53 -23.43
C ASN A 279 -15.80 18.81 -22.63
N VAL A 280 -16.45 17.74 -22.15
CA VAL A 280 -17.67 17.74 -21.32
C VAL A 280 -17.38 17.10 -19.96
N LEU A 281 -18.28 17.28 -18.99
CA LEU A 281 -18.19 16.67 -17.64
C LEU A 281 -16.92 17.06 -16.88
N LYS A 282 -16.53 18.33 -16.97
CA LYS A 282 -15.28 18.86 -16.40
C LYS A 282 -15.22 18.77 -14.88
N GLY A 283 -16.30 19.16 -14.19
CA GLY A 283 -16.39 19.10 -12.74
C GLY A 283 -16.32 17.67 -12.24
N ILE A 284 -17.05 16.74 -12.87
CA ILE A 284 -17.04 15.32 -12.54
C ILE A 284 -15.67 14.71 -12.86
N SER A 285 -15.05 15.07 -13.99
CA SER A 285 -13.71 14.62 -14.35
C SER A 285 -12.66 15.04 -13.31
N ASN A 286 -12.76 16.26 -12.74
CA ASN A 286 -11.84 16.71 -11.70
C ASN A 286 -12.01 15.92 -10.40
N VAL A 287 -13.26 15.57 -10.03
CA VAL A 287 -13.54 14.71 -8.86
C VAL A 287 -12.93 13.34 -9.07
N VAL A 288 -13.17 12.74 -10.24
CA VAL A 288 -12.64 11.42 -10.59
C VAL A 288 -11.12 11.40 -10.61
N GLU A 289 -10.49 12.44 -11.16
CA GLU A 289 -9.03 12.59 -11.13
C GLU A 289 -8.52 12.65 -9.68
N ALA A 290 -9.17 13.45 -8.81
CA ALA A 290 -8.80 13.56 -7.41
C ALA A 290 -8.96 12.24 -6.65
N THR A 291 -10.10 11.54 -6.80
CA THR A 291 -10.32 10.20 -6.24
C THR A 291 -9.25 9.23 -6.74
N SER A 292 -9.00 9.17 -8.05
CA SER A 292 -8.04 8.21 -8.62
C SER A 292 -6.62 8.35 -8.08
N LYS A 293 -6.22 9.57 -7.68
CA LYS A 293 -4.93 9.82 -7.01
C LYS A 293 -4.92 9.25 -5.59
N GLU A 294 -6.00 9.40 -4.83
CA GLU A 294 -6.10 8.84 -3.47
C GLU A 294 -6.18 7.31 -3.50
N GLU A 295 -6.97 6.72 -4.41
CA GLU A 295 -7.04 5.25 -4.60
C GLU A 295 -5.69 4.64 -5.00
N GLN A 296 -4.89 5.36 -5.81
CA GLN A 296 -3.52 4.92 -6.14
C GLN A 296 -2.65 4.87 -4.87
N ILE A 297 -2.71 5.92 -4.03
CA ILE A 297 -1.99 6.00 -2.75
C ILE A 297 -2.44 4.88 -1.82
N HIS A 298 -3.73 4.56 -1.77
CA HIS A 298 -4.28 3.51 -0.92
C HIS A 298 -3.74 2.13 -1.26
N GLY A 299 -3.80 1.73 -2.53
CA GLY A 299 -3.26 0.42 -2.89
C GLY A 299 -1.73 0.38 -2.93
N ASP A 300 -1.03 1.50 -3.13
CA ASP A 300 0.44 1.56 -2.98
C ASP A 300 0.84 1.24 -1.53
N PHE A 301 0.12 1.80 -0.55
CA PHE A 301 0.29 1.47 0.87
C PHE A 301 0.02 -0.01 1.13
N GLY A 302 -1.07 -0.55 0.57
CA GLY A 302 -1.38 -1.98 0.67
C GLY A 302 -0.29 -2.89 0.09
N ILE A 303 0.30 -2.52 -1.04
CA ILE A 303 1.44 -3.22 -1.66
C ILE A 303 2.65 -3.23 -0.71
N ASP A 304 2.97 -2.09 -0.10
CA ASP A 304 4.11 -2.02 0.84
C ASP A 304 3.85 -2.81 2.13
N LEU A 305 2.62 -2.84 2.63
CA LEU A 305 2.24 -3.75 3.72
C LEU A 305 2.46 -5.21 3.34
N ILE A 306 2.04 -5.63 2.14
CA ILE A 306 2.21 -7.01 1.66
C ILE A 306 3.70 -7.36 1.56
N LYS A 307 4.54 -6.45 1.06
CA LYS A 307 6.00 -6.66 1.01
C LYS A 307 6.60 -6.84 2.40
N ILE A 308 6.18 -6.03 3.38
CA ILE A 308 6.62 -6.18 4.77
C ILE A 308 6.19 -7.53 5.35
N ILE A 309 4.91 -7.91 5.16
CA ILE A 309 4.40 -9.20 5.64
C ILE A 309 5.18 -10.36 5.00
N LYS A 310 5.49 -10.26 3.70
CA LYS A 310 6.27 -11.26 2.95
C LYS A 310 7.72 -11.35 3.40
N GLU A 311 8.35 -10.22 3.76
CA GLU A 311 9.69 -10.21 4.34
C GLU A 311 9.71 -10.87 5.72
N GLU A 312 8.70 -10.61 6.54
CA GLU A 312 8.59 -11.17 7.90
C GLU A 312 8.13 -12.63 7.92
N ASN A 313 7.29 -13.04 6.96
CA ASN A 313 6.64 -14.36 6.91
C ASN A 313 6.74 -14.97 5.49
N PRO A 314 7.95 -15.26 4.98
CA PRO A 314 8.14 -15.74 3.60
C PRO A 314 7.42 -17.06 3.31
N ASP A 315 7.26 -17.92 4.32
CA ASP A 315 6.60 -19.22 4.19
C ASP A 315 5.10 -19.12 3.85
N TRP A 316 4.46 -17.96 4.08
CA TRP A 316 3.05 -17.74 3.73
C TRP A 316 2.85 -17.47 2.23
N PHE A 317 3.91 -17.07 1.52
CA PHE A 317 3.88 -16.67 0.11
C PHE A 317 4.50 -17.75 -0.77
N ASP A 318 4.07 -18.99 -0.55
CA ASP A 318 4.51 -20.15 -1.33
C ASP A 318 3.87 -20.18 -2.74
N GLU A 319 4.23 -21.20 -3.52
CA GLU A 319 3.68 -21.38 -4.87
C GLU A 319 2.14 -21.57 -4.85
N GLY A 320 1.60 -22.20 -3.80
CA GLY A 320 0.17 -22.42 -3.64
C GLY A 320 -0.59 -21.11 -3.42
N ASN A 321 -0.09 -20.25 -2.55
CA ASN A 321 -0.63 -18.91 -2.33
C ASN A 321 -0.56 -18.07 -3.61
N ASN A 322 0.58 -18.08 -4.31
CA ASN A 322 0.74 -17.34 -5.56
C ASN A 322 -0.28 -17.79 -6.63
N LEU A 323 -0.52 -19.10 -6.77
CA LEU A 323 -1.55 -19.63 -7.67
C LEU A 323 -2.96 -19.19 -7.26
N LEU A 324 -3.27 -19.18 -5.97
CA LEU A 324 -4.56 -18.69 -5.47
C LEU A 324 -4.78 -17.21 -5.86
N VAL A 325 -3.78 -16.35 -5.63
CA VAL A 325 -3.84 -14.93 -5.98
C VAL A 325 -4.04 -14.73 -7.49
N GLN A 326 -3.35 -15.53 -8.32
CA GLN A 326 -3.51 -15.50 -9.77
C GLN A 326 -4.90 -15.94 -10.23
N GLU A 327 -5.49 -16.96 -9.63
CA GLU A 327 -6.86 -17.39 -9.95
C GLU A 327 -7.88 -16.32 -9.52
N THR A 328 -7.74 -15.75 -8.32
CA THR A 328 -8.62 -14.66 -7.88
C THR A 328 -8.48 -13.41 -8.77
N CYS A 329 -7.27 -13.12 -9.27
CA CYS A 329 -7.03 -12.06 -10.25
C CYS A 329 -7.83 -12.28 -11.54
N LYS A 330 -7.84 -13.52 -12.06
CA LYS A 330 -8.64 -13.88 -13.24
C LYS A 330 -10.14 -13.73 -12.99
N GLU A 331 -10.63 -14.15 -11.82
CA GLU A 331 -12.02 -13.97 -11.44
C GLU A 331 -12.42 -12.50 -11.33
N ALA A 332 -11.57 -11.68 -10.71
CA ALA A 332 -11.74 -10.23 -10.61
C ALA A 332 -11.85 -9.57 -11.99
N PHE A 333 -10.94 -9.92 -12.91
CA PHE A 333 -10.99 -9.43 -14.29
C PHE A 333 -12.26 -9.84 -15.03
N LEU A 334 -12.74 -11.07 -14.84
CA LEU A 334 -13.99 -11.54 -15.44
C LEU A 334 -15.21 -10.80 -14.88
N SER A 335 -15.17 -10.42 -13.60
CA SER A 335 -16.20 -9.61 -12.96
C SER A 335 -16.22 -8.20 -13.54
N GLU A 336 -15.09 -7.50 -13.53
CA GLU A 336 -14.97 -6.15 -14.07
C GLU A 336 -15.25 -6.08 -15.58
N SER A 337 -14.86 -7.11 -16.34
CA SER A 337 -15.21 -7.22 -17.76
C SER A 337 -16.72 -7.21 -18.02
N LYS A 338 -17.50 -7.87 -17.15
CA LYS A 338 -18.97 -7.86 -17.24
C LYS A 338 -19.57 -6.52 -16.81
N ILE A 339 -18.93 -5.82 -15.88
CA ILE A 339 -19.31 -4.46 -15.49
C ILE A 339 -19.08 -3.51 -16.68
N ILE A 340 -17.95 -3.60 -17.36
CA ILE A 340 -17.68 -2.85 -18.60
C ILE A 340 -18.77 -3.17 -19.64
N ASP A 341 -19.09 -4.44 -19.87
CA ASP A 341 -20.15 -4.82 -20.82
C ASP A 341 -21.54 -4.24 -20.44
N TRP A 342 -21.86 -4.16 -19.14
CA TRP A 342 -23.08 -3.54 -18.64
C TRP A 342 -23.10 -2.01 -18.77
N ILE A 343 -21.96 -1.35 -18.55
CA ILE A 343 -21.85 0.10 -18.72
C ILE A 343 -22.23 0.50 -20.15
N PHE A 344 -21.77 -0.27 -21.14
CA PHE A 344 -22.02 -0.03 -22.56
C PHE A 344 -23.20 -0.83 -23.13
N GLU A 345 -24.19 -1.21 -22.30
CA GLU A 345 -25.32 -2.05 -22.75
C GLU A 345 -26.17 -1.41 -23.87
N LYS A 346 -26.13 -0.08 -24.02
CA LYS A 346 -26.82 0.65 -25.09
C LYS A 346 -25.95 0.97 -26.31
N GLY A 347 -24.66 0.65 -26.27
CA GLY A 347 -23.71 0.95 -27.34
C GLY A 347 -22.33 1.33 -26.79
N GLU A 348 -21.31 1.10 -27.62
CA GLU A 348 -19.93 1.51 -27.31
C GLU A 348 -19.67 2.97 -27.67
N LEU A 349 -18.56 3.51 -27.16
CA LEU A 349 -18.08 4.84 -27.49
C LEU A 349 -16.99 4.75 -28.56
N ASP A 350 -17.14 5.47 -29.67
CA ASP A 350 -16.16 5.44 -30.77
C ASP A 350 -14.74 5.84 -30.31
N PHE A 351 -14.65 6.75 -29.33
CA PHE A 351 -13.37 7.25 -28.79
C PHE A 351 -12.83 6.42 -27.62
N LEU A 352 -13.59 5.46 -27.10
CA LEU A 352 -13.13 4.55 -26.04
C LEU A 352 -13.83 3.18 -26.14
N PRO A 353 -13.43 2.35 -27.12
CA PRO A 353 -14.03 1.03 -27.32
C PRO A 353 -13.78 0.08 -26.14
N LYS A 354 -14.66 -0.91 -25.95
CA LYS A 354 -14.59 -1.82 -24.78
C LYS A 354 -13.30 -2.64 -24.71
N ASN A 355 -12.74 -3.02 -25.85
CA ASN A 355 -11.49 -3.78 -25.91
C ASN A 355 -10.32 -2.96 -25.34
N VAL A 356 -10.23 -1.67 -25.65
CA VAL A 356 -9.21 -0.76 -25.10
C VAL A 356 -9.30 -0.72 -23.56
N ILE A 357 -10.51 -0.58 -23.02
CA ILE A 357 -10.72 -0.56 -21.55
C ILE A 357 -10.33 -1.91 -20.93
N LYS A 358 -10.67 -3.03 -21.58
CA LYS A 358 -10.32 -4.38 -21.09
C LYS A 358 -8.80 -4.61 -21.09
N GLU A 359 -8.06 -4.12 -22.10
CA GLU A 359 -6.58 -4.19 -22.11
C GLU A 359 -5.96 -3.31 -21.03
N PHE A 360 -6.49 -2.10 -20.82
CA PHE A 360 -6.09 -1.23 -19.71
C PHE A 360 -6.23 -1.96 -18.35
N ILE A 361 -7.37 -2.61 -18.10
CA ILE A 361 -7.60 -3.33 -16.84
C ILE A 361 -6.72 -4.57 -16.71
N LYS A 362 -6.49 -5.35 -17.77
CA LYS A 362 -5.52 -6.45 -17.75
C LYS A 362 -4.13 -5.96 -17.35
N ASN A 363 -3.69 -4.82 -17.90
CA ASN A 363 -2.40 -4.25 -17.58
C ASN A 363 -2.30 -3.86 -16.11
N ARG A 364 -3.34 -3.21 -15.56
CA ARG A 364 -3.37 -2.87 -14.13
C ARG A 364 -3.29 -4.11 -13.25
N PHE A 365 -4.06 -5.16 -13.55
CA PHE A 365 -3.96 -6.43 -12.82
C PHE A 365 -2.56 -7.05 -12.88
N ASN A 366 -1.94 -7.07 -14.06
CA ASN A 366 -0.57 -7.58 -14.21
C ASN A 366 0.43 -6.75 -13.38
N ASN A 367 0.32 -5.42 -13.40
CA ASN A 367 1.18 -4.54 -12.62
C ASN A 367 0.99 -4.78 -11.10
N SER A 368 -0.26 -4.97 -10.65
CA SER A 368 -0.58 -5.34 -9.27
C SER A 368 0.13 -6.64 -8.86
N LEU A 369 0.08 -7.68 -9.69
CA LEU A 369 0.78 -8.96 -9.43
C LEU A 369 2.30 -8.78 -9.38
N GLU A 370 2.88 -8.10 -10.37
CA GLU A 370 4.32 -7.87 -10.44
C GLU A 370 4.85 -7.06 -9.25
N SER A 371 4.05 -6.12 -8.73
CA SER A 371 4.42 -5.25 -7.60
C SER A 371 4.75 -6.02 -6.31
N ILE A 372 4.22 -7.24 -6.16
CA ILE A 372 4.46 -8.16 -5.04
C ILE A 372 5.29 -9.40 -5.45
N GLY A 373 5.82 -9.40 -6.67
CA GLY A 373 6.68 -10.45 -7.21
C GLY A 373 5.94 -11.70 -7.70
N ILE A 374 4.68 -11.57 -8.13
CA ILE A 374 3.89 -12.65 -8.74
C ILE A 374 3.87 -12.46 -10.27
N SER A 375 4.01 -13.56 -11.00
CA SER A 375 4.00 -13.55 -12.47
C SER A 375 2.66 -13.08 -13.05
N LYS A 376 2.73 -12.40 -14.21
CA LYS A 376 1.56 -11.97 -14.99
C LYS A 376 0.63 -13.13 -15.35
N VAL A 377 -0.66 -12.82 -15.46
CA VAL A 377 -1.69 -13.80 -15.86
C VAL A 377 -2.37 -13.45 -17.19
N PHE A 378 -2.24 -12.21 -17.64
CA PHE A 378 -2.83 -11.75 -18.90
C PHE A 378 -1.74 -11.41 -19.93
N ASP A 379 -1.96 -11.82 -21.17
CA ASP A 379 -1.29 -11.21 -22.32
C ASP A 379 -2.03 -9.93 -22.71
N VAL A 380 -1.28 -8.85 -22.91
CA VAL A 380 -1.82 -7.49 -23.10
C VAL A 380 -1.43 -6.98 -24.48
N ASP A 381 -2.43 -6.58 -25.26
CA ASP A 381 -2.22 -5.94 -26.55
C ASP A 381 -1.65 -4.53 -26.36
N GLN A 382 -0.37 -4.38 -26.66
CA GLN A 382 0.36 -3.13 -26.48
C GLN A 382 -0.13 -2.00 -27.39
N VAL A 383 -0.76 -2.31 -28.53
CA VAL A 383 -1.29 -1.29 -29.44
C VAL A 383 -2.53 -0.65 -28.82
N LEU A 384 -3.44 -1.48 -28.30
CA LEU A 384 -4.67 -1.00 -27.64
C LEU A 384 -4.36 -0.34 -26.29
N LEU A 385 -3.42 -0.90 -25.51
CA LEU A 385 -3.01 -0.32 -24.23
C LEU A 385 -2.50 1.12 -24.40
N LYS A 386 -1.72 1.38 -25.47
CA LYS A 386 -1.16 2.70 -25.74
C LYS A 386 -2.21 3.81 -25.91
N GLU A 387 -3.45 3.45 -26.25
CA GLU A 387 -4.55 4.41 -26.35
C GLU A 387 -4.96 5.01 -24.99
N THR A 388 -4.56 4.39 -23.88
CA THR A 388 -4.87 4.84 -22.51
C THR A 388 -3.66 5.37 -21.74
N ASP A 389 -2.46 5.46 -22.33
CA ASP A 389 -1.25 5.99 -21.68
C ASP A 389 -1.46 7.38 -21.04
N TRP A 390 -2.29 8.21 -21.68
CA TRP A 390 -2.61 9.55 -21.19
C TRP A 390 -3.30 9.55 -19.82
N PHE A 391 -3.97 8.47 -19.45
CA PHE A 391 -4.63 8.36 -18.16
C PHE A 391 -3.59 8.24 -17.04
N ASP A 392 -2.59 7.38 -17.25
CA ASP A 392 -1.46 7.24 -16.34
C ASP A 392 -0.65 8.55 -16.30
N ASP A 393 -0.49 9.26 -17.43
CA ASP A 393 0.15 10.59 -17.43
C ASP A 393 -0.63 11.64 -16.61
N GLU A 394 -1.96 11.59 -16.53
CA GLU A 394 -2.74 12.53 -15.70
C GLU A 394 -2.67 12.17 -14.21
N ILE A 395 -2.65 10.88 -13.87
CA ILE A 395 -2.52 10.41 -12.49
C ILE A 395 -1.09 10.57 -11.98
N ILE A 396 -0.11 10.17 -12.79
CA ILE A 396 1.31 10.08 -12.46
C ILE A 396 2.07 11.34 -12.86
N GLY A 397 1.67 12.11 -13.87
CA GLY A 397 2.41 13.26 -14.42
C GLY A 397 2.65 14.42 -13.45
N THR A 398 2.10 14.34 -12.24
CA THR A 398 2.58 15.06 -11.06
C THR A 398 3.97 14.61 -10.55
N LYS A 399 4.57 13.54 -11.09
CA LYS A 399 5.90 12.99 -10.71
C LYS A 399 7.09 13.65 -11.42
N HIS A 400 6.92 14.28 -12.60
CA HIS A 400 8.05 14.85 -13.37
C HIS A 400 8.21 16.37 -13.28
N GLY A 401 7.46 17.01 -12.40
CA GLY A 401 7.76 18.35 -11.92
C GLY A 401 7.17 18.51 -10.54
N ASP A 402 7.95 18.19 -9.52
CA ASP A 402 7.59 18.27 -8.10
C ASP A 402 6.15 17.80 -7.79
N PHE A 403 6.04 16.57 -7.28
CA PHE A 403 4.86 16.10 -6.54
C PHE A 403 4.40 17.14 -5.48
N PHE A 404 5.29 18.06 -5.11
CA PHE A 404 5.13 19.15 -4.15
C PHE A 404 4.71 20.53 -4.71
N VAL A 405 4.54 20.75 -6.03
CA VAL A 405 4.36 22.14 -6.55
C VAL A 405 3.12 22.40 -7.41
N LYS A 406 2.42 21.40 -7.96
CA LYS A 406 1.22 21.68 -8.77
C LYS A 406 -0.09 21.32 -8.08
N ARG A 407 -0.67 22.32 -7.40
CA ARG A 407 -2.12 22.40 -7.21
C ARG A 407 -2.79 22.54 -8.58
N SER A 408 -3.90 21.82 -8.80
CA SER A 408 -4.75 21.98 -9.98
C SER A 408 -5.08 23.47 -10.17
N ILE A 409 -4.84 23.98 -11.38
CA ILE A 409 -4.75 25.42 -11.68
C ILE A 409 -6.14 26.08 -11.77
N ASN A 410 -7.23 25.33 -11.55
CA ASN A 410 -8.61 25.82 -11.60
C ASN A 410 -9.35 25.73 -10.26
N TYR A 411 -8.70 26.13 -9.16
CA TYR A 411 -9.34 26.20 -7.84
C TYR A 411 -9.73 27.63 -7.46
N SER A 412 -10.99 27.82 -7.09
CA SER A 412 -11.49 29.02 -6.40
C SER A 412 -11.91 28.61 -4.99
N LYS A 413 -11.17 29.11 -3.98
CA LYS A 413 -11.39 28.84 -2.54
C LYS A 413 -12.69 29.45 -1.98
N ARG A 414 -13.57 30.00 -2.84
CA ARG A 414 -14.75 30.78 -2.44
C ARG A 414 -15.92 30.69 -3.44
N THR A 415 -16.13 29.54 -4.08
CA THR A 415 -17.35 29.31 -4.87
C THR A 415 -18.26 28.36 -4.10
N LYS A 416 -19.33 28.90 -3.53
CA LYS A 416 -20.37 28.12 -2.85
C LYS A 416 -21.11 27.31 -3.92
N SER A 417 -21.23 25.99 -3.75
CA SER A 417 -22.02 25.14 -4.66
C SER A 417 -23.49 25.55 -4.62
N ILE A 418 -24.10 25.66 -5.79
CA ILE A 418 -25.55 25.91 -5.97
C ILE A 418 -26.29 24.63 -5.55
N THR A 419 -27.25 24.74 -4.63
CA THR A 419 -28.06 23.59 -4.18
C THR A 419 -29.30 23.42 -5.07
N SER A 420 -30.04 22.32 -4.90
CA SER A 420 -31.36 22.15 -5.56
C SER A 420 -32.31 23.30 -5.24
N ASP A 421 -32.23 23.85 -4.02
CA ASP A 421 -33.09 24.94 -3.56
C ASP A 421 -32.75 26.27 -4.22
N ASP A 422 -31.53 26.43 -4.74
CA ASP A 422 -31.11 27.60 -5.49
C ASP A 422 -31.58 27.58 -6.96
N LEU A 423 -32.10 26.43 -7.43
CA LEU A 423 -32.55 26.20 -8.82
C LEU A 423 -34.08 26.25 -8.98
N PHE A 424 -34.85 26.49 -7.92
CA PHE A 424 -36.33 26.55 -7.94
C PHE A 424 -36.90 27.78 -7.23
#